data_AF-A0A7S3PLE0-F1
#
_entry.id   AF-A0A7S3PLE0-F1
#
_cell.length_a   1.000
_cell.length_b   1.000
_cell.length_c   1.000
_cell.angle_alpha   90.00
_cell.angle_beta   90.00
_cell.angle_gamma   90.00
#
_symmetry.space_group_name_H-M   'P 1'
#
loop_
_entity.id
_entity.type
_entity.pdbx_description
1 polymer ?
#
loop_
_entity_poly.entity_id
_entity_poly.type
_entity_poly.pdbx_seq_one_letter_code
_entity_poly.pdbx_strand_id
1 'polypeptide(L)'
;NFSKRKKKQIENINSDLQTKKPKRSKSKGLKLKASDFAEGDKVQARWSGDGTFYSGTITKINVIEENFNIKFDDGDSEESISLENIKKVNHSKKKCQKKRKKDKEKENREGEDPEETEDEQYPEKKDQENMALPDDKYVVRHSSHIVKCKRLRLDQALSQGSTEGWSEARIKAYKTRESNPNAYYYRFNDPGEEQGKGKWKEEEKLLFMERLKEVGPDAGWGIFSMKIPGRVGYQCSNMYRHLIEQGEIKDDNYLIDEKGKAHFLKNKDKQKSGKKGGGYARVTLGIKLGKSTGKFGKCGEPTYSVLRAAASMFKPGDFAQLKNGIVAEIREIFEKTDVETNEPRPHILARKFVPEAELFRAEGGKEAHERFFEKKRSKSLAVNEVVETSFNSFVVDARDIETFCKIKFVPRIPKPDPKSMLVYKEVYVRLYFDADEKVLLRRVNMDGKLVSKSILTRKVADVRRERKMKEWEVQEKARLAIEAEQVAEMSESESDDEAGPEEESEYEKQRAQQVQANLQKLKDLGLSL
;
A
#
# COMPACT_ATOMS: atom_id res chain seq x y z
N ASN A 1 30.23 31.17 56.00
CA ASN A 1 29.58 30.72 54.73
C ASN A 1 30.05 29.36 54.22
N PHE A 2 31.02 28.72 54.90
CA PHE A 2 30.81 27.33 55.36
C PHE A 2 29.37 27.09 55.86
N SER A 3 28.92 25.83 55.86
CA SER A 3 27.62 25.35 56.39
C SER A 3 26.37 25.31 55.48
N LYS A 4 26.52 25.25 54.13
CA LYS A 4 25.45 24.72 53.24
C LYS A 4 25.88 23.65 52.22
N ARG A 5 27.17 23.33 52.10
CA ARG A 5 27.67 22.21 51.25
C ARG A 5 27.88 20.87 52.00
N LYS A 6 27.66 20.81 53.32
CA LYS A 6 27.91 19.62 54.16
C LYS A 6 26.63 18.85 54.59
N LYS A 7 25.49 19.09 53.93
CA LYS A 7 24.19 18.39 54.13
C LYS A 7 23.72 17.57 52.93
N LYS A 8 24.63 17.17 52.02
CA LYS A 8 24.31 16.41 50.80
C LYS A 8 25.30 15.28 50.49
N GLN A 9 26.03 14.82 51.50
CA GLN A 9 27.14 13.85 51.33
C GLN A 9 27.34 12.90 52.53
N ILE A 10 26.39 12.85 53.48
CA ILE A 10 26.39 11.89 54.59
C ILE A 10 24.94 11.40 54.78
N GLU A 11 24.47 10.62 53.82
CA GLU A 11 23.27 9.77 53.96
C GLU A 11 23.36 8.66 52.88
N ASN A 12 24.44 7.90 52.98
CA ASN A 12 24.69 6.68 52.23
C ASN A 12 25.72 5.86 53.01
N ILE A 13 25.59 4.53 53.00
CA ILE A 13 26.44 3.53 53.69
C ILE A 13 26.12 3.34 55.19
N ASN A 14 25.14 2.48 55.50
CA ASN A 14 25.45 1.14 56.05
C ASN A 14 24.22 0.20 56.22
N SER A 15 24.48 -1.12 56.12
CA SER A 15 23.57 -2.29 56.23
C SER A 15 22.35 -2.29 55.29
N ASP A 16 22.19 -3.15 54.29
CA ASP A 16 22.88 -4.38 53.83
C ASP A 16 22.85 -5.60 54.78
N LEU A 17 21.94 -6.55 54.50
CA LEU A 17 22.14 -8.00 54.63
C LEU A 17 21.06 -8.77 53.82
N GLN A 18 21.43 -9.17 52.58
CA GLN A 18 21.23 -10.51 51.95
C GLN A 18 19.80 -11.08 51.69
N THR A 19 19.50 -11.86 50.64
CA THR A 19 20.29 -12.65 49.65
C THR A 19 19.81 -12.45 48.19
N LYS A 20 20.66 -12.72 47.16
CA LYS A 20 20.62 -12.00 45.85
C LYS A 20 20.76 -12.90 44.56
N LYS A 21 19.67 -13.48 43.97
CA LYS A 21 19.59 -14.27 42.67
C LYS A 21 18.10 -14.61 42.28
N PRO A 22 17.68 -15.02 41.03
CA PRO A 22 18.31 -14.93 39.70
C PRO A 22 17.53 -14.05 38.68
N LYS A 23 18.16 -13.73 37.53
CA LYS A 23 17.62 -12.87 36.47
C LYS A 23 16.65 -13.63 35.54
N ARG A 24 15.49 -13.03 35.22
CA ARG A 24 14.57 -13.49 34.16
C ARG A 24 14.43 -12.42 33.08
N SER A 25 14.50 -12.82 31.81
CA SER A 25 14.51 -11.93 30.64
C SER A 25 13.21 -11.14 30.49
N LYS A 26 13.30 -9.81 30.38
CA LYS A 26 12.14 -8.95 30.09
C LYS A 26 11.84 -8.97 28.59
N SER A 27 10.85 -9.75 28.19
CA SER A 27 10.19 -9.59 26.90
C SER A 27 9.49 -8.23 26.82
N LYS A 28 9.57 -7.56 25.66
CA LYS A 28 8.93 -6.26 25.45
C LYS A 28 7.42 -6.47 25.26
N GLY A 29 6.63 -6.20 26.31
CA GLY A 29 5.17 -6.17 26.23
C GLY A 29 4.67 -4.92 25.52
N LEU A 30 3.77 -5.08 24.55
CA LEU A 30 3.06 -3.98 23.89
C LEU A 30 1.99 -3.42 24.85
N LYS A 31 2.03 -2.12 25.16
CA LYS A 31 0.89 -1.43 25.78
C LYS A 31 -0.22 -1.29 24.75
N LEU A 32 -1.42 -1.78 25.07
CA LEU A 32 -2.65 -1.50 24.33
C LEU A 32 -3.03 -0.02 24.49
N LYS A 33 -3.80 0.51 23.55
CA LYS A 33 -4.39 1.86 23.58
C LYS A 33 -5.88 1.81 23.28
N ALA A 34 -6.63 2.85 23.67
CA ALA A 34 -8.05 2.95 23.36
C ALA A 34 -8.33 2.92 21.84
N SER A 35 -7.41 3.46 21.03
CA SER A 35 -7.46 3.42 19.55
C SER A 35 -7.39 2.01 18.94
N ASP A 36 -7.08 0.98 19.74
CA ASP A 36 -6.96 -0.39 19.24
C ASP A 36 -8.32 -1.10 19.17
N PHE A 37 -9.39 -0.57 19.75
CA PHE A 37 -10.69 -1.24 19.89
C PHE A 37 -11.80 -0.52 19.10
N ALA A 38 -12.83 -1.28 18.69
CA ALA A 38 -14.03 -0.75 18.05
C ALA A 38 -15.32 -1.20 18.77
N GLU A 39 -16.39 -0.43 18.62
CA GLU A 39 -17.73 -0.84 19.07
C GLU A 39 -18.15 -2.12 18.33
N GLY A 40 -18.62 -3.12 19.08
CA GLY A 40 -18.89 -4.48 18.59
C GLY A 40 -17.73 -5.48 18.75
N ASP A 41 -16.53 -5.07 19.19
CA ASP A 41 -15.42 -6.01 19.43
C ASP A 41 -15.71 -6.95 20.62
N LYS A 42 -15.42 -8.25 20.44
CA LYS A 42 -15.40 -9.26 21.51
C LYS A 42 -14.13 -9.11 22.35
N VAL A 43 -14.32 -8.90 23.65
CA VAL A 43 -13.24 -8.68 24.63
C VAL A 43 -13.46 -9.51 25.90
N GLN A 44 -12.42 -9.59 26.73
CA GLN A 44 -12.53 -10.08 28.09
C GLN A 44 -12.38 -8.90 29.04
N ALA A 45 -13.42 -8.59 29.78
CA ALA A 45 -13.46 -7.48 30.72
C ALA A 45 -13.53 -8.00 32.16
N ARG A 46 -12.88 -7.28 33.07
CA ARG A 46 -12.89 -7.60 34.49
C ARG A 46 -14.17 -7.08 35.14
N TRP A 47 -15.00 -7.98 35.64
CA TRP A 47 -16.24 -7.62 36.35
C TRP A 47 -15.92 -7.04 37.74
N SER A 48 -16.65 -6.01 38.18
CA SER A 48 -16.37 -5.35 39.45
C SER A 48 -16.76 -6.18 40.69
N GLY A 49 -17.76 -7.06 40.57
CA GLY A 49 -18.32 -7.83 41.68
C GLY A 49 -17.37 -8.89 42.26
N ASP A 50 -16.63 -9.60 41.41
CA ASP A 50 -15.71 -10.68 41.82
C ASP A 50 -14.25 -10.46 41.39
N GLY A 51 -14.00 -9.46 40.54
CA GLY A 51 -12.68 -9.15 39.99
C GLY A 51 -12.15 -10.18 38.97
N THR A 52 -12.98 -11.07 38.42
CA THR A 52 -12.59 -12.03 37.37
C THR A 52 -12.94 -11.54 35.96
N PHE A 53 -12.40 -12.20 34.93
CA PHE A 53 -12.51 -11.74 33.53
C PHE A 53 -13.55 -12.55 32.74
N TYR A 54 -14.68 -11.92 32.42
CA TYR A 54 -15.77 -12.50 31.64
C TYR A 54 -15.72 -12.07 30.17
N SER A 55 -16.31 -12.86 29.27
CA SER A 55 -16.42 -12.48 27.86
C SER A 55 -17.60 -11.52 27.65
N GLY A 56 -17.33 -10.44 26.94
CA GLY A 56 -18.32 -9.43 26.60
C GLY A 56 -18.04 -8.77 25.27
N THR A 57 -18.93 -7.90 24.88
CA THR A 57 -18.90 -7.13 23.63
C THR A 57 -18.89 -5.65 23.98
N ILE A 58 -17.96 -4.88 23.41
CA ILE A 58 -17.91 -3.42 23.61
C ILE A 58 -19.17 -2.81 23.00
N THR A 59 -19.97 -2.13 23.81
CA THR A 59 -21.18 -1.43 23.35
C THR A 59 -20.93 0.04 23.05
N LYS A 60 -19.99 0.69 23.75
CA LYS A 60 -19.63 2.10 23.57
C LYS A 60 -18.18 2.38 23.98
N ILE A 61 -17.51 3.31 23.27
CA ILE A 61 -16.14 3.76 23.58
C ILE A 61 -16.11 5.27 23.87
N ASN A 62 -15.74 5.67 25.09
CA ASN A 62 -15.52 7.09 25.40
C ASN A 62 -14.02 7.43 25.25
N VAL A 63 -13.62 7.84 24.05
CA VAL A 63 -12.21 8.07 23.66
C VAL A 63 -11.49 9.13 24.52
N ILE A 64 -12.22 10.07 25.12
CA ILE A 64 -11.66 11.15 25.95
C ILE A 64 -11.27 10.66 27.36
N GLU A 65 -12.01 9.70 27.91
CA GLU A 65 -11.86 9.21 29.29
C GLU A 65 -11.17 7.84 29.39
N GLU A 66 -10.79 7.26 28.25
CA GLU A 66 -10.21 5.91 28.10
C GLU A 66 -11.03 4.78 28.78
N ASN A 67 -12.36 4.96 28.85
CA ASN A 67 -13.31 4.01 29.42
C ASN A 67 -14.29 3.43 28.37
N PHE A 68 -14.85 2.27 28.70
CA PHE A 68 -15.64 1.43 27.80
C PHE A 68 -16.90 0.91 28.51
N ASN A 69 -18.02 0.85 27.78
CA ASN A 69 -19.20 0.13 28.23
C ASN A 69 -19.21 -1.25 27.56
N ILE A 70 -19.47 -2.30 28.34
CA ILE A 70 -19.32 -3.69 27.91
C ILE A 70 -20.54 -4.48 28.34
N LYS A 71 -21.17 -5.14 27.36
CA LYS A 71 -22.25 -6.10 27.60
C LYS A 71 -21.67 -7.51 27.65
N PHE A 72 -21.82 -8.18 28.78
CA PHE A 72 -21.33 -9.54 28.99
C PHE A 72 -22.25 -10.56 28.31
N ASP A 73 -21.70 -11.75 28.04
CA ASP A 73 -22.40 -12.82 27.29
C ASP A 73 -23.50 -13.53 28.12
N ASP A 74 -23.56 -13.28 29.43
CA ASP A 74 -24.60 -13.72 30.38
C ASP A 74 -25.86 -12.82 30.37
N GLY A 75 -25.74 -11.60 29.84
CA GLY A 75 -26.83 -10.63 29.71
C GLY A 75 -26.59 -9.33 30.48
N ASP A 76 -25.69 -9.34 31.47
CA ASP A 76 -25.36 -8.18 32.29
C ASP A 76 -24.54 -7.14 31.50
N SER A 77 -24.48 -5.91 32.01
CA SER A 77 -23.74 -4.82 31.36
C SER A 77 -23.12 -3.91 32.42
N GLU A 78 -21.83 -3.64 32.27
CA GLU A 78 -21.11 -2.66 33.07
C GLU A 78 -20.69 -1.46 32.20
N GLU A 79 -20.67 -0.29 32.83
CA GLU A 79 -20.27 0.96 32.22
C GLU A 79 -18.94 1.47 32.81
N SER A 80 -18.22 2.28 32.05
CA SER A 80 -16.97 2.94 32.49
C SER A 80 -15.81 2.01 32.89
N ILE A 81 -15.69 0.82 32.29
CA ILE A 81 -14.55 -0.08 32.51
C ILE A 81 -13.28 0.53 31.88
N SER A 82 -12.22 0.70 32.68
CA SER A 82 -10.93 1.23 32.22
C SER A 82 -10.15 0.23 31.36
N LEU A 83 -9.33 0.74 30.42
CA LEU A 83 -8.48 -0.05 29.51
C LEU A 83 -7.64 -1.16 30.19
N GLU A 84 -7.14 -0.92 31.41
CA GLU A 84 -6.32 -1.91 32.16
C GLU A 84 -7.11 -3.18 32.56
N ASN A 85 -8.43 -3.05 32.67
CA ASN A 85 -9.36 -4.14 32.99
C ASN A 85 -9.89 -4.84 31.73
N ILE A 86 -9.39 -4.50 30.53
CA ILE A 86 -9.85 -5.05 29.25
C ILE A 86 -8.72 -5.78 28.53
N LYS A 87 -8.96 -7.03 28.19
CA LYS A 87 -8.06 -7.88 27.39
C LYS A 87 -8.69 -8.12 26.03
N LYS A 88 -7.94 -7.83 24.96
CA LYS A 88 -8.31 -8.28 23.62
C LYS A 88 -8.40 -9.79 23.58
N VAL A 89 -9.57 -10.31 23.24
CA VAL A 89 -9.72 -11.72 22.86
C VAL A 89 -9.15 -11.85 21.47
N ASN A 90 -7.84 -12.06 21.39
CA ASN A 90 -7.21 -12.56 20.18
C ASN A 90 -7.91 -13.88 19.83
N HIS A 91 -8.71 -13.88 18.75
CA HIS A 91 -9.23 -15.10 18.13
C HIS A 91 -8.10 -15.89 17.45
N SER A 92 -7.10 -16.30 18.24
CA SER A 92 -6.37 -17.52 17.95
C SER A 92 -7.40 -18.65 17.91
N LYS A 93 -7.69 -19.13 16.70
CA LYS A 93 -8.54 -20.31 16.48
C LYS A 93 -7.92 -21.52 17.18
N LYS A 94 -8.29 -21.76 18.43
CA LYS A 94 -7.86 -22.91 19.23
C LYS A 94 -9.04 -23.45 20.03
N LYS A 95 -9.48 -24.67 19.70
CA LYS A 95 -10.28 -25.48 20.61
C LYS A 95 -9.51 -25.67 21.92
N CYS A 96 -10.17 -25.48 23.05
CA CYS A 96 -9.56 -25.68 24.36
C CYS A 96 -9.65 -27.17 24.77
N GLN A 97 -8.48 -27.77 24.98
CA GLN A 97 -8.16 -28.69 26.08
C GLN A 97 -9.23 -29.71 26.55
N LYS A 98 -9.07 -30.97 26.13
CA LYS A 98 -9.26 -32.15 27.00
C LYS A 98 -8.07 -33.09 26.85
N LYS A 99 -7.04 -32.90 27.69
CA LYS A 99 -6.06 -33.88 28.23
C LYS A 99 -4.85 -33.14 28.81
N ARG A 100 -4.93 -32.79 30.10
CA ARG A 100 -3.77 -32.68 31.00
C ARG A 100 -3.88 -33.80 32.02
N LYS A 101 -3.43 -35.01 31.66
CA LYS A 101 -3.16 -36.17 32.53
C LYS A 101 -2.61 -37.31 31.65
N LYS A 102 -1.62 -38.04 32.18
CA LYS A 102 -0.60 -38.83 31.45
C LYS A 102 0.27 -37.98 30.52
N ASP A 103 1.42 -37.59 31.08
CA ASP A 103 2.76 -37.91 30.53
C ASP A 103 3.76 -37.65 31.66
N LYS A 104 4.00 -38.69 32.46
CA LYS A 104 5.01 -38.73 33.53
C LYS A 104 5.27 -40.18 33.97
N GLU A 105 5.74 -41.01 33.03
CA GLU A 105 6.47 -42.26 33.30
C GLU A 105 6.93 -42.90 31.99
N LYS A 106 8.04 -43.66 32.04
CA LYS A 106 8.67 -44.42 30.95
C LYS A 106 9.46 -43.62 29.89
N GLU A 107 10.44 -42.89 30.40
CA GLU A 107 11.81 -43.04 29.88
C GLU A 107 12.44 -44.28 30.58
N ASN A 108 13.45 -44.93 29.97
CA ASN A 108 13.99 -46.29 30.27
C ASN A 108 13.05 -47.44 29.85
N ARG A 109 13.41 -48.34 28.91
CA ARG A 109 14.68 -49.06 28.75
C ARG A 109 15.09 -49.28 27.29
N GLU A 110 16.38 -49.48 27.11
CA GLU A 110 17.04 -49.96 25.88
C GLU A 110 16.96 -51.50 25.76
N GLY A 111 17.20 -52.02 24.56
CA GLY A 111 17.86 -53.32 24.29
C GLY A 111 17.08 -54.62 24.55
N GLU A 112 16.77 -55.34 23.46
CA GLU A 112 17.18 -56.75 23.19
C GLU A 112 16.45 -57.27 21.93
N ASP A 113 17.21 -57.77 20.94
CA ASP A 113 16.71 -58.73 19.94
C ASP A 113 16.60 -60.12 20.60
N PRO A 114 15.66 -60.98 20.16
CA PRO A 114 16.15 -62.15 19.42
C PRO A 114 15.22 -62.67 18.29
N GLU A 115 15.89 -63.15 17.24
CA GLU A 115 15.63 -64.33 16.38
C GLU A 115 14.23 -64.73 15.83
N GLU A 116 14.31 -65.48 14.73
CA GLU A 116 13.21 -66.00 13.92
C GLU A 116 12.40 -67.10 14.64
N THR A 117 11.10 -67.20 14.33
CA THR A 117 10.39 -68.50 14.17
C THR A 117 9.04 -68.31 13.47
N GLU A 118 8.49 -69.42 12.98
CA GLU A 118 7.48 -69.49 11.91
C GLU A 118 6.02 -69.36 12.39
N ASP A 119 5.15 -69.03 11.43
CA ASP A 119 3.71 -69.31 11.32
C ASP A 119 2.90 -69.72 12.57
N GLU A 120 2.03 -68.79 13.03
CA GLU A 120 0.72 -69.17 13.58
C GLU A 120 -0.42 -68.32 12.98
N GLN A 121 -1.58 -68.96 12.81
CA GLN A 121 -2.66 -68.53 11.94
C GLN A 121 -3.95 -68.17 12.71
N TYR A 122 -4.68 -67.16 12.21
CA TYR A 122 -6.07 -66.81 12.57
C TYR A 122 -6.35 -66.18 13.97
N PRO A 123 -7.47 -65.43 14.16
CA PRO A 123 -8.62 -65.33 13.26
C PRO A 123 -8.99 -63.95 12.71
N GLU A 124 -9.43 -63.98 11.45
CA GLU A 124 -10.38 -63.03 10.86
C GLU A 124 -11.57 -62.78 11.78
N LYS A 125 -11.86 -61.50 12.09
CA LYS A 125 -13.19 -61.10 12.54
C LYS A 125 -13.96 -60.49 11.38
N LYS A 126 -14.72 -61.37 10.73
CA LYS A 126 -15.73 -61.07 9.70
C LYS A 126 -16.54 -59.83 10.05
N ASP A 127 -16.59 -58.90 9.11
CA ASP A 127 -17.78 -58.68 8.28
C ASP A 127 -19.11 -59.20 8.84
N GLN A 128 -19.56 -58.60 9.95
CA GLN A 128 -20.95 -58.58 10.39
C GLN A 128 -21.21 -57.23 11.06
N GLU A 129 -22.43 -56.70 10.89
CA GLU A 129 -22.86 -55.36 11.34
C GLU A 129 -22.25 -54.15 10.60
N ASN A 130 -22.19 -54.21 9.26
CA ASN A 130 -22.53 -53.05 8.42
C ASN A 130 -23.96 -53.20 7.89
N MET A 131 -24.94 -53.33 8.81
CA MET A 131 -26.35 -53.33 8.44
C MET A 131 -26.74 -51.92 8.01
N ALA A 132 -27.16 -51.77 6.76
CA ALA A 132 -27.42 -50.47 6.15
C ALA A 132 -28.65 -49.80 6.77
N LEU A 133 -28.42 -48.75 7.57
CA LEU A 133 -29.46 -47.75 7.85
C LEU A 133 -29.58 -46.82 6.63
N PRO A 134 -30.79 -46.51 6.15
CA PRO A 134 -30.98 -45.56 5.05
C PRO A 134 -30.37 -44.17 5.36
N ASP A 135 -29.80 -43.57 4.32
CA ASP A 135 -29.42 -42.15 4.18
C ASP A 135 -28.12 -41.57 4.81
N ASP A 136 -27.34 -42.29 5.62
CA ASP A 136 -26.11 -41.72 6.21
C ASP A 136 -24.79 -42.17 5.52
N LYS A 137 -24.46 -41.52 4.39
CA LYS A 137 -23.37 -41.93 3.48
C LYS A 137 -21.94 -41.72 4.03
N TYR A 138 -21.33 -42.85 4.42
CA TYR A 138 -19.91 -43.18 4.72
C TYR A 138 -19.25 -42.58 5.99
N VAL A 139 -18.55 -43.47 6.72
CA VAL A 139 -17.97 -43.20 8.04
C VAL A 139 -16.46 -43.49 8.05
N VAL A 140 -15.66 -42.51 8.43
CA VAL A 140 -14.19 -42.59 8.52
C VAL A 140 -13.78 -42.65 9.99
N ARG A 141 -13.51 -43.83 10.53
CA ARG A 141 -12.91 -43.97 11.86
C ARG A 141 -11.42 -43.56 11.82
N HIS A 142 -11.03 -42.66 12.71
CA HIS A 142 -9.64 -42.39 13.11
C HIS A 142 -9.41 -42.95 14.52
N SER A 143 -8.16 -43.12 14.93
CA SER A 143 -7.77 -43.66 16.26
C SER A 143 -8.29 -42.87 17.48
N SER A 144 -8.80 -41.66 17.27
CA SER A 144 -9.28 -40.75 18.33
C SER A 144 -10.72 -40.25 18.15
N HIS A 145 -11.32 -40.41 16.97
CA HIS A 145 -12.66 -39.89 16.66
C HIS A 145 -13.21 -40.48 15.35
N ILE A 146 -14.53 -40.44 15.21
CA ILE A 146 -15.23 -40.88 14.00
C ILE A 146 -15.67 -39.65 13.20
N VAL A 147 -15.30 -39.59 11.91
CA VAL A 147 -15.66 -38.51 10.99
C VAL A 147 -16.65 -39.04 9.95
N LYS A 148 -17.90 -38.59 10.00
CA LYS A 148 -18.87 -38.82 8.90
C LYS A 148 -18.39 -38.03 7.67
N CYS A 149 -18.24 -38.68 6.52
CA CYS A 149 -17.72 -38.09 5.28
C CYS A 149 -18.55 -38.56 4.09
N LYS A 150 -19.20 -37.66 3.35
CA LYS A 150 -20.03 -37.97 2.16
C LYS A 150 -19.30 -38.59 0.96
N ARG A 151 -18.08 -39.12 1.12
CA ARG A 151 -17.16 -39.55 0.04
C ARG A 151 -16.32 -40.76 0.43
N LEU A 152 -16.05 -41.64 -0.53
CA LEU A 152 -15.28 -42.87 -0.34
C LEU A 152 -13.79 -42.60 -0.03
N ARG A 153 -13.16 -43.53 0.71
CA ARG A 153 -11.67 -43.62 0.76
C ARG A 153 -11.12 -43.96 -0.63
N LEU A 154 -9.83 -43.71 -0.87
CA LEU A 154 -9.24 -43.94 -2.21
C LEU A 154 -9.28 -45.43 -2.57
N ASP A 155 -8.93 -46.27 -1.61
CA ASP A 155 -8.90 -47.73 -1.71
C ASP A 155 -10.29 -48.29 -2.09
N GLN A 156 -11.34 -47.88 -1.36
CA GLN A 156 -12.74 -48.24 -1.64
C GLN A 156 -13.24 -47.69 -2.99
N ALA A 157 -12.75 -46.52 -3.39
CA ALA A 157 -13.09 -45.89 -4.66
C ALA A 157 -12.46 -46.66 -5.85
N LEU A 158 -11.25 -47.21 -5.67
CA LEU A 158 -10.58 -48.03 -6.68
C LEU A 158 -11.13 -49.47 -6.72
N SER A 159 -11.49 -50.07 -5.58
CA SER A 159 -12.02 -51.44 -5.54
C SER A 159 -13.44 -51.58 -6.11
N GLN A 160 -14.21 -50.49 -6.21
CA GLN A 160 -15.59 -50.53 -6.69
C GLN A 160 -15.75 -50.53 -8.22
N GLY A 161 -14.68 -50.32 -8.99
CA GLY A 161 -14.72 -50.25 -10.47
C GLY A 161 -15.54 -49.09 -11.06
N SER A 162 -16.30 -48.36 -10.24
CA SER A 162 -17.13 -47.21 -10.59
C SER A 162 -16.55 -45.90 -10.04
N THR A 163 -16.85 -44.78 -10.71
CA THR A 163 -16.46 -43.43 -10.24
C THR A 163 -17.46 -42.80 -9.26
N GLU A 164 -18.53 -43.52 -8.92
CA GLU A 164 -19.51 -43.04 -7.93
C GLU A 164 -18.88 -42.92 -6.53
N GLY A 165 -19.24 -41.88 -5.77
CA GLY A 165 -18.67 -41.61 -4.45
C GLY A 165 -17.21 -41.12 -4.43
N TRP A 166 -16.55 -40.99 -5.59
CA TRP A 166 -15.24 -40.35 -5.71
C TRP A 166 -15.34 -38.84 -5.43
N SER A 167 -14.26 -38.24 -4.91
CA SER A 167 -14.20 -36.78 -4.80
C SER A 167 -13.99 -36.14 -6.18
N GLU A 168 -14.57 -34.95 -6.41
CA GLU A 168 -14.44 -34.18 -7.66
C GLU A 168 -12.98 -34.07 -8.16
N ALA A 169 -12.04 -33.88 -7.23
CA ALA A 169 -10.61 -33.78 -7.53
C ALA A 169 -9.97 -35.09 -8.02
N ARG A 170 -10.52 -36.26 -7.66
CA ARG A 170 -10.12 -37.56 -8.21
C ARG A 170 -10.73 -37.76 -9.59
N ILE A 171 -12.04 -37.54 -9.75
CA ILE A 171 -12.74 -37.66 -11.04
C ILE A 171 -12.06 -36.78 -12.09
N LYS A 172 -11.74 -35.53 -11.73
CA LYS A 172 -11.04 -34.62 -12.62
C LYS A 172 -9.64 -35.11 -12.99
N ALA A 173 -8.83 -35.51 -12.00
CA ALA A 173 -7.47 -36.00 -12.23
C ALA A 173 -7.45 -37.26 -13.13
N TYR A 174 -8.39 -38.18 -12.91
CA TYR A 174 -8.54 -39.41 -13.69
C TYR A 174 -8.92 -39.11 -15.15
N LYS A 175 -9.92 -38.24 -15.37
CA LYS A 175 -10.34 -37.82 -16.72
C LYS A 175 -9.27 -37.02 -17.48
N THR A 176 -8.32 -36.39 -16.79
CA THR A 176 -7.25 -35.58 -17.42
C THR A 176 -5.89 -36.27 -17.44
N ARG A 177 -5.81 -37.62 -17.42
CA ARG A 177 -4.52 -38.35 -17.41
C ARG A 177 -3.59 -37.90 -18.54
N GLU A 178 -4.09 -37.90 -19.78
CA GLU A 178 -3.34 -37.51 -20.98
C GLU A 178 -3.04 -36.00 -21.03
N SER A 179 -4.05 -35.16 -20.73
CA SER A 179 -3.93 -33.70 -20.82
C SER A 179 -3.13 -33.07 -19.67
N ASN A 180 -3.07 -33.71 -18.50
CA ASN A 180 -2.33 -33.23 -17.32
C ASN A 180 -1.82 -34.40 -16.47
N PRO A 181 -0.70 -35.03 -16.87
CA PRO A 181 -0.10 -36.14 -16.13
C PRO A 181 0.21 -35.81 -14.66
N ASN A 182 0.64 -34.57 -14.38
CA ASN A 182 0.92 -34.10 -13.02
C ASN A 182 -0.31 -34.23 -12.09
N ALA A 183 -1.50 -33.87 -12.59
CA ALA A 183 -2.73 -33.97 -11.80
C ALA A 183 -3.13 -35.42 -11.49
N TYR A 184 -2.83 -36.35 -12.40
CA TYR A 184 -3.05 -37.79 -12.25
C TYR A 184 -2.05 -38.39 -11.24
N TYR A 185 -0.75 -38.30 -11.52
CA TYR A 185 0.31 -38.89 -10.69
C TYR A 185 0.45 -38.25 -9.29
N TYR A 186 -0.11 -37.05 -9.08
CA TYR A 186 -0.25 -36.50 -7.74
C TYR A 186 -1.19 -37.33 -6.83
N ARG A 187 -2.03 -38.21 -7.39
CA ARG A 187 -3.11 -38.93 -6.68
C ARG A 187 -3.14 -40.43 -6.93
N PHE A 188 -2.70 -40.90 -8.09
CA PHE A 188 -2.75 -42.29 -8.55
C PHE A 188 -1.36 -42.73 -9.03
N ASN A 189 -1.02 -44.00 -8.89
CA ASN A 189 0.15 -44.59 -9.55
C ASN A 189 -0.21 -44.97 -10.99
N ASP A 190 0.72 -45.59 -11.72
CA ASP A 190 0.39 -46.19 -13.01
C ASP A 190 -0.61 -47.35 -12.87
N PRO A 191 -1.47 -47.60 -13.89
CA PRO A 191 -2.47 -48.66 -13.84
C PRO A 191 -1.82 -50.04 -13.64
N GLY A 192 -2.17 -50.70 -12.53
CA GLY A 192 -1.59 -51.98 -12.13
C GLY A 192 -0.61 -51.88 -10.95
N GLU A 193 -0.07 -50.69 -10.65
CA GLU A 193 0.74 -50.48 -9.45
C GLU A 193 -0.11 -50.19 -8.21
N GLU A 194 0.11 -50.96 -7.14
CA GLU A 194 -0.49 -50.66 -5.84
C GLU A 194 0.14 -49.42 -5.18
N GLN A 195 -0.63 -48.71 -4.36
CA GLN A 195 -0.12 -47.59 -3.59
C GLN A 195 0.61 -48.07 -2.33
N GLY A 196 1.89 -47.71 -2.22
CA GLY A 196 2.73 -47.98 -1.05
C GLY A 196 2.16 -47.34 0.22
N LYS A 197 1.60 -48.18 1.10
CA LYS A 197 1.03 -47.81 2.41
C LYS A 197 2.04 -48.13 3.51
N GLY A 198 2.73 -47.12 4.02
CA GLY A 198 3.68 -47.30 5.12
C GLY A 198 4.75 -46.21 5.20
N LYS A 199 5.72 -46.43 6.10
CA LYS A 199 6.98 -45.67 6.18
C LYS A 199 7.74 -45.76 4.84
N TRP A 200 8.69 -44.86 4.61
CA TRP A 200 9.57 -44.90 3.43
C TRP A 200 10.70 -45.91 3.65
N LYS A 201 10.85 -46.88 2.75
CA LYS A 201 12.02 -47.77 2.66
C LYS A 201 13.25 -46.97 2.24
N GLU A 202 14.44 -47.46 2.57
CA GLU A 202 15.69 -46.74 2.28
C GLU A 202 15.98 -46.67 0.78
N GLU A 203 15.64 -47.71 0.03
CA GLU A 203 15.64 -47.73 -1.44
C GLU A 203 14.78 -46.60 -2.05
N GLU A 204 13.55 -46.42 -1.54
CA GLU A 204 12.64 -45.35 -1.98
C GLU A 204 13.19 -43.96 -1.62
N LYS A 205 13.89 -43.82 -0.48
CA LYS A 205 14.55 -42.57 -0.10
C LYS A 205 15.72 -42.26 -1.04
N LEU A 206 16.49 -43.26 -1.44
CA LEU A 206 17.64 -43.08 -2.32
C LEU A 206 17.17 -42.62 -3.71
N LEU A 207 16.17 -43.30 -4.28
CA LEU A 207 15.50 -42.88 -5.52
C LEU A 207 14.87 -41.48 -5.41
N PHE A 208 14.28 -41.14 -4.25
CA PHE A 208 13.75 -39.80 -4.01
C PHE A 208 14.85 -38.72 -4.05
N MET A 209 16.00 -38.99 -3.43
CA MET A 209 17.12 -38.03 -3.36
C MET A 209 17.86 -37.91 -4.70
N GLU A 210 17.99 -39.00 -5.45
CA GLU A 210 18.46 -38.98 -6.84
C GLU A 210 17.53 -38.15 -7.71
N ARG A 211 16.22 -38.43 -7.68
CA ARG A 211 15.22 -37.71 -8.47
C ARG A 211 15.14 -36.22 -8.12
N LEU A 212 15.41 -35.86 -6.86
CA LEU A 212 15.50 -34.47 -6.42
C LEU A 212 16.71 -33.73 -7.01
N LYS A 213 17.84 -34.41 -7.22
CA LYS A 213 19.02 -33.83 -7.90
C LYS A 213 18.76 -33.61 -9.39
N GLU A 214 18.06 -34.53 -10.06
CA GLU A 214 17.78 -34.43 -11.50
C GLU A 214 16.82 -33.30 -11.86
N VAL A 215 15.74 -33.14 -11.08
CA VAL A 215 14.54 -32.40 -11.51
C VAL A 215 14.11 -31.32 -10.51
N GLY A 216 14.58 -31.38 -9.26
CA GLY A 216 14.26 -30.41 -8.23
C GLY A 216 12.79 -30.42 -7.74
N PRO A 217 12.47 -29.62 -6.71
CA PRO A 217 11.14 -29.58 -6.10
C PRO A 217 10.09 -28.85 -6.97
N ASP A 218 10.50 -28.03 -7.94
CA ASP A 218 9.63 -27.12 -8.69
C ASP A 218 8.89 -27.77 -9.88
N ALA A 219 9.33 -28.94 -10.36
CA ALA A 219 8.75 -29.59 -11.54
C ALA A 219 7.31 -30.14 -11.33
N GLY A 220 6.80 -30.07 -10.10
CA GLY A 220 5.46 -30.53 -9.74
C GLY A 220 5.46 -31.99 -9.27
N TRP A 221 4.94 -32.18 -8.06
CA TRP A 221 5.08 -33.43 -7.32
C TRP A 221 4.50 -34.69 -8.00
N GLY A 222 3.54 -34.58 -8.92
CA GLY A 222 3.04 -35.74 -9.67
C GLY A 222 4.01 -36.19 -10.76
N ILE A 223 4.61 -35.27 -11.51
CA ILE A 223 5.67 -35.62 -12.50
C ILE A 223 6.91 -36.15 -11.79
N PHE A 224 7.20 -35.61 -10.60
CA PHE A 224 8.26 -36.11 -9.73
C PHE A 224 8.03 -37.58 -9.32
N SER A 225 6.82 -37.93 -8.88
CA SER A 225 6.51 -39.27 -8.37
C SER A 225 6.40 -40.36 -9.43
N MET A 226 6.20 -40.01 -10.71
CA MET A 226 6.15 -40.95 -11.85
C MET A 226 7.39 -41.86 -12.00
N LYS A 227 8.51 -41.54 -11.33
CA LYS A 227 9.74 -42.36 -11.31
C LYS A 227 10.02 -43.07 -9.98
N ILE A 228 9.11 -42.96 -9.01
CA ILE A 228 9.23 -43.63 -7.70
C ILE A 228 8.07 -44.63 -7.62
N PRO A 229 8.30 -45.92 -7.96
CA PRO A 229 7.23 -46.91 -8.07
C PRO A 229 6.45 -47.03 -6.76
N GLY A 230 5.14 -47.20 -6.87
CA GLY A 230 4.26 -47.30 -5.69
C GLY A 230 3.98 -45.98 -4.95
N ARG A 231 4.70 -44.87 -5.20
CA ARG A 231 4.50 -43.58 -4.50
C ARG A 231 3.86 -42.50 -5.40
N VAL A 232 2.91 -41.75 -4.85
CA VAL A 232 2.26 -40.62 -5.54
C VAL A 232 2.76 -39.25 -5.07
N GLY A 233 2.50 -38.21 -5.86
CA GLY A 233 3.04 -36.87 -5.60
C GLY A 233 2.67 -36.24 -4.25
N TYR A 234 1.50 -36.52 -3.67
CA TYR A 234 1.22 -36.02 -2.32
C TYR A 234 2.12 -36.68 -1.25
N GLN A 235 2.58 -37.92 -1.45
CA GLN A 235 3.53 -38.59 -0.57
C GLN A 235 4.91 -37.96 -0.72
N CYS A 236 5.37 -37.74 -1.96
CA CYS A 236 6.64 -37.06 -2.24
C CYS A 236 6.69 -35.64 -1.66
N SER A 237 5.60 -34.87 -1.77
CA SER A 237 5.49 -33.53 -1.16
C SER A 237 5.52 -33.55 0.37
N ASN A 238 5.00 -34.61 1.01
CA ASN A 238 5.13 -34.78 2.47
C ASN A 238 6.56 -35.14 2.84
N MET A 239 7.21 -36.02 2.07
CA MET A 239 8.59 -36.45 2.29
C MET A 239 9.56 -35.27 2.22
N TYR A 240 9.46 -34.42 1.19
CA TYR A 240 10.25 -33.21 1.07
C TYR A 240 10.13 -32.28 2.28
N ARG A 241 8.90 -32.09 2.80
CA ARG A 241 8.67 -31.32 4.02
C ARG A 241 9.32 -31.96 5.24
N HIS A 242 9.25 -33.29 5.39
CA HIS A 242 9.92 -33.95 6.50
C HIS A 242 11.45 -33.83 6.44
N LEU A 243 12.06 -33.87 5.24
CA LEU A 243 13.49 -33.66 5.06
C LEU A 243 13.92 -32.22 5.42
N ILE A 244 13.07 -31.22 5.17
CA ILE A 244 13.27 -29.85 5.67
C ILE A 244 13.11 -29.79 7.19
N GLU A 245 12.14 -30.50 7.77
CA GLU A 245 11.94 -30.57 9.22
C GLU A 245 13.10 -31.29 9.95
N GLN A 246 13.79 -32.24 9.31
CA GLN A 246 15.01 -32.87 9.82
C GLN A 246 16.28 -32.04 9.55
N GLY A 247 16.22 -31.01 8.70
CA GLY A 247 17.36 -30.19 8.31
C GLY A 247 18.30 -30.80 7.25
N GLU A 248 17.93 -31.94 6.65
CA GLU A 248 18.67 -32.57 5.55
C GLU A 248 18.59 -31.75 4.25
N ILE A 249 17.52 -30.97 4.08
CA ILE A 249 17.30 -30.08 2.93
C ILE A 249 17.01 -28.67 3.43
N LYS A 250 17.68 -27.68 2.84
CA LYS A 250 17.41 -26.26 3.04
C LYS A 250 16.73 -25.67 1.80
N ASP A 251 15.53 -25.12 1.98
CA ASP A 251 14.75 -24.44 0.95
C ASP A 251 14.25 -23.10 1.49
N ASP A 252 14.67 -21.99 0.86
CA ASP A 252 14.32 -20.63 1.28
C ASP A 252 12.81 -20.33 1.12
N ASN A 253 12.04 -21.19 0.44
CA ASN A 253 10.58 -21.12 0.36
C ASN A 253 9.87 -21.74 1.58
N TYR A 254 10.57 -22.29 2.57
CA TYR A 254 9.97 -22.86 3.78
C TYR A 254 10.51 -22.19 5.05
N LEU A 255 9.61 -21.83 5.96
CA LEU A 255 9.94 -21.42 7.32
C LEU A 255 9.64 -22.55 8.29
N ILE A 256 10.64 -22.96 9.06
CA ILE A 256 10.46 -23.86 10.21
C ILE A 256 9.95 -23.03 11.38
N ASP A 257 8.87 -23.47 12.04
CA ASP A 257 8.34 -22.82 13.24
C ASP A 257 9.10 -23.21 14.52
N GLU A 258 8.78 -22.57 15.64
CA GLU A 258 9.35 -22.86 16.99
C GLU A 258 9.11 -24.31 17.46
N LYS A 259 8.39 -25.14 16.70
CA LYS A 259 8.09 -26.54 16.97
C LYS A 259 8.70 -27.50 15.95
N GLY A 260 9.61 -27.02 15.11
CA GLY A 260 10.28 -27.83 14.10
C GLY A 260 9.41 -28.18 12.88
N LYS A 261 8.29 -27.48 12.65
CA LYS A 261 7.37 -27.77 11.54
C LYS A 261 7.57 -26.84 10.35
N ALA A 262 7.65 -27.38 9.13
CA ALA A 262 7.88 -26.61 7.91
C ALA A 262 6.58 -25.99 7.35
N HIS A 263 6.55 -24.67 7.21
CA HIS A 263 5.47 -23.89 6.60
C HIS A 263 5.92 -23.24 5.30
N PHE A 264 5.24 -23.53 4.20
CA PHE A 264 5.56 -22.96 2.89
C PHE A 264 5.21 -21.46 2.82
N LEU A 265 6.19 -20.64 2.45
CA LEU A 265 6.07 -19.21 2.17
C LEU A 265 5.27 -18.98 0.87
N LYS A 266 3.95 -18.96 0.99
CA LYS A 266 3.09 -18.46 -0.09
C LYS A 266 3.37 -16.98 -0.34
N ASN A 267 4.18 -16.68 -1.35
CA ASN A 267 4.25 -15.36 -1.98
C ASN A 267 2.83 -14.93 -2.37
N LYS A 268 2.27 -13.95 -1.62
CA LYS A 268 0.86 -13.53 -1.76
C LYS A 268 0.56 -12.86 -3.09
N ASP A 269 1.59 -12.46 -3.83
CA ASP A 269 1.49 -11.68 -5.08
C ASP A 269 1.05 -12.49 -6.31
N LYS A 270 0.94 -13.83 -6.23
CA LYS A 270 0.56 -14.69 -7.37
C LYS A 270 -0.84 -15.35 -7.28
N GLN A 271 -1.65 -15.12 -6.25
CA GLN A 271 -2.93 -15.86 -6.04
C GLN A 271 -4.24 -15.02 -6.11
N LYS A 272 -4.23 -13.84 -6.74
CA LYS A 272 -5.47 -13.11 -7.11
C LYS A 272 -5.67 -12.90 -8.63
N SER A 273 -5.01 -13.71 -9.46
CA SER A 273 -5.21 -13.74 -10.92
C SER A 273 -5.48 -15.18 -11.38
N GLY A 274 -6.76 -15.57 -11.52
CA GLY A 274 -7.07 -16.95 -11.91
C GLY A 274 -8.54 -17.34 -11.99
N LYS A 275 -9.30 -16.80 -12.97
CA LYS A 275 -10.05 -17.58 -13.98
C LYS A 275 -10.91 -16.70 -14.91
N LYS A 276 -11.09 -17.22 -16.14
CA LYS A 276 -11.73 -16.61 -17.33
C LYS A 276 -10.88 -15.45 -17.93
N GLY A 277 -10.35 -15.53 -19.16
CA GLY A 277 -10.41 -16.59 -20.19
C GLY A 277 -9.08 -16.72 -20.95
N GLY A 278 -9.05 -17.56 -21.99
CA GLY A 278 -7.82 -18.02 -22.65
C GLY A 278 -7.10 -16.99 -23.53
N GLY A 279 -5.85 -17.33 -23.90
CA GLY A 279 -4.98 -16.54 -24.77
C GLY A 279 -3.55 -16.45 -24.23
N TYR A 280 -2.71 -17.45 -24.53
CA TYR A 280 -1.26 -17.36 -24.32
C TYR A 280 -0.64 -16.43 -25.37
N ALA A 281 -0.83 -15.13 -25.20
CA ALA A 281 0.00 -14.13 -25.87
C ALA A 281 1.33 -14.01 -25.12
N ARG A 282 2.44 -14.08 -25.87
CA ARG A 282 3.82 -13.83 -25.39
C ARG A 282 3.86 -12.64 -24.42
N VAL A 283 4.65 -12.75 -23.35
CA VAL A 283 4.91 -11.65 -22.42
C VAL A 283 5.83 -10.63 -23.08
N THR A 284 5.28 -9.84 -24.00
CA THR A 284 5.85 -8.55 -24.34
C THR A 284 5.64 -7.60 -23.17
N LEU A 285 6.66 -6.79 -22.86
CA LEU A 285 6.57 -5.60 -22.01
C LEU A 285 5.77 -4.47 -22.71
N GLY A 286 4.72 -4.84 -23.45
CA GLY A 286 3.90 -3.95 -24.24
C GLY A 286 2.87 -3.23 -23.39
N ILE A 287 2.56 -2.01 -23.82
CA ILE A 287 1.47 -1.21 -23.27
C ILE A 287 0.15 -1.90 -23.60
N LYS A 288 -0.74 -2.04 -22.62
CA LYS A 288 -2.04 -2.71 -22.79
C LYS A 288 -3.14 -1.94 -22.07
N LEU A 289 -4.24 -1.71 -22.78
CA LEU A 289 -5.47 -1.15 -22.22
C LEU A 289 -6.28 -2.24 -21.50
N GLY A 290 -7.02 -1.82 -20.47
CA GLY A 290 -7.94 -2.66 -19.73
C GLY A 290 -9.30 -2.78 -20.41
N LYS A 291 -10.35 -3.00 -19.61
CA LYS A 291 -11.73 -2.95 -20.13
C LYS A 291 -12.10 -1.51 -20.48
N SER A 292 -12.73 -1.30 -21.64
CA SER A 292 -13.46 -0.06 -21.93
C SER A 292 -14.50 0.20 -20.84
N THR A 293 -14.74 1.47 -20.52
CA THR A 293 -15.75 1.92 -19.56
C THR A 293 -17.16 2.01 -20.17
N GLY A 294 -17.27 1.93 -21.50
CA GLY A 294 -18.50 2.28 -22.23
C GLY A 294 -18.84 3.77 -22.25
N LYS A 295 -17.91 4.65 -21.82
CA LYS A 295 -18.08 6.11 -21.80
C LYS A 295 -17.07 6.80 -22.70
N PHE A 296 -17.52 7.81 -23.43
CA PHE A 296 -16.66 8.73 -24.15
C PHE A 296 -16.05 9.75 -23.20
N GLY A 297 -14.76 10.05 -23.39
CA GLY A 297 -14.00 10.99 -22.58
C GLY A 297 -14.17 12.43 -23.04
N LYS A 298 -13.46 13.36 -22.39
CA LYS A 298 -13.42 14.77 -22.78
C LYS A 298 -12.84 15.03 -24.16
N CYS A 299 -12.00 14.12 -24.65
CA CYS A 299 -11.39 14.18 -25.97
C CYS A 299 -12.25 13.53 -27.07
N GLY A 300 -13.37 12.90 -26.70
CA GLY A 300 -14.35 12.31 -27.63
C GLY A 300 -14.12 10.83 -27.95
N GLU A 301 -13.02 10.22 -27.53
CA GLU A 301 -12.71 8.80 -27.73
C GLU A 301 -13.26 7.91 -26.59
N PRO A 302 -13.47 6.59 -26.82
CA PRO A 302 -13.87 5.67 -25.76
C PRO A 302 -12.78 5.58 -24.67
N THR A 303 -13.21 5.67 -23.41
CA THR A 303 -12.29 5.60 -22.26
C THR A 303 -12.13 4.20 -21.70
N TYR A 304 -11.00 3.96 -21.05
CA TYR A 304 -10.59 2.69 -20.49
C TYR A 304 -10.38 2.78 -18.97
N SER A 305 -10.70 1.68 -18.27
CA SER A 305 -10.66 1.60 -16.82
C SER A 305 -9.24 1.48 -16.23
N VAL A 306 -8.29 0.99 -17.02
CA VAL A 306 -6.93 0.63 -16.60
C VAL A 306 -5.97 0.78 -17.79
N LEU A 307 -4.76 1.25 -17.52
CA LEU A 307 -3.61 1.21 -18.43
C LEU A 307 -2.50 0.37 -17.78
N ARG A 308 -1.90 -0.55 -18.53
CA ARG A 308 -0.66 -1.23 -18.15
C ARG A 308 0.48 -0.67 -18.99
N ALA A 309 1.45 -0.03 -18.33
CA ALA A 309 2.64 0.58 -18.93
C ALA A 309 3.80 0.49 -17.92
N ALA A 310 5.06 0.49 -18.39
CA ALA A 310 6.26 0.46 -17.52
C ALA A 310 6.21 -0.56 -16.36
N ALA A 311 5.87 -1.82 -16.67
CA ALA A 311 5.62 -2.92 -15.72
C ALA A 311 4.54 -2.65 -14.63
N SER A 312 3.92 -1.48 -14.64
CA SER A 312 2.98 -0.97 -13.66
C SER A 312 1.55 -0.99 -14.20
N MET A 313 0.58 -0.76 -13.32
CA MET A 313 -0.84 -0.69 -13.65
C MET A 313 -1.41 0.60 -13.09
N PHE A 314 -1.97 1.43 -13.97
CA PHE A 314 -2.46 2.76 -13.71
C PHE A 314 -3.97 2.84 -13.90
N LYS A 315 -4.61 3.71 -13.13
CA LYS A 315 -6.04 4.05 -13.17
C LYS A 315 -6.20 5.58 -13.13
N PRO A 316 -7.39 6.10 -13.49
CA PRO A 316 -7.76 7.47 -13.15
C PRO A 316 -7.54 7.77 -11.66
N GLY A 317 -6.77 8.82 -11.37
CA GLY A 317 -6.34 9.22 -10.03
C GLY A 317 -4.91 8.78 -9.64
N ASP A 318 -4.28 7.87 -10.39
CA ASP A 318 -2.88 7.50 -10.17
C ASP A 318 -1.91 8.54 -10.78
N PHE A 319 -0.67 8.56 -10.27
CA PHE A 319 0.38 9.44 -10.75
C PHE A 319 1.48 8.65 -11.48
N ALA A 320 1.81 9.10 -12.68
CA ALA A 320 2.89 8.56 -13.52
C ALA A 320 4.02 9.59 -13.63
N GLN A 321 5.28 9.14 -13.53
CA GLN A 321 6.42 9.93 -13.94
C GLN A 321 6.72 9.63 -15.41
N LEU A 322 6.93 10.69 -16.19
CA LEU A 322 7.27 10.63 -17.61
C LEU A 322 8.79 10.73 -17.78
N LYS A 323 9.32 10.21 -18.90
CA LYS A 323 10.77 10.19 -19.22
C LYS A 323 11.45 11.57 -19.20
N ASN A 324 10.69 12.65 -19.34
CA ASN A 324 11.18 14.03 -19.29
C ASN A 324 11.14 14.64 -17.87
N GLY A 325 10.87 13.83 -16.84
CA GLY A 325 10.78 14.25 -15.43
C GLY A 325 9.46 14.89 -15.03
N ILE A 326 8.52 15.10 -15.96
CA ILE A 326 7.17 15.60 -15.65
C ILE A 326 6.39 14.52 -14.92
N VAL A 327 5.61 14.91 -13.92
CA VAL A 327 4.66 14.02 -13.25
C VAL A 327 3.25 14.31 -13.75
N ALA A 328 2.52 13.26 -14.07
CA ALA A 328 1.21 13.28 -14.69
C ALA A 328 0.17 12.63 -13.76
N GLU A 329 -0.81 13.40 -13.27
CA GLU A 329 -1.99 12.85 -12.59
C GLU A 329 -2.99 12.38 -13.65
N ILE A 330 -3.17 11.07 -13.79
CA ILE A 330 -4.03 10.48 -14.83
C ILE A 330 -5.48 10.81 -14.53
N ARG A 331 -6.16 11.48 -15.46
CA ARG A 331 -7.59 11.84 -15.37
C ARG A 331 -8.45 10.88 -16.16
N GLU A 332 -8.09 10.66 -17.42
CA GLU A 332 -8.78 9.76 -18.33
C GLU A 332 -7.73 8.95 -19.11
N ILE A 333 -8.09 7.72 -19.47
CA ILE A 333 -7.27 6.82 -20.29
C ILE A 333 -8.10 6.53 -21.53
N PHE A 334 -7.54 6.73 -22.70
CA PHE A 334 -8.26 6.60 -23.97
C PHE A 334 -7.32 6.07 -25.05
N GLU A 335 -7.85 5.92 -26.25
CA GLU A 335 -7.12 5.42 -27.40
C GLU A 335 -7.35 6.39 -28.55
N LYS A 336 -6.26 6.86 -29.15
CA LYS A 336 -6.28 7.85 -30.22
C LYS A 336 -5.52 7.30 -31.41
N THR A 337 -6.10 7.40 -32.59
CA THR A 337 -5.42 7.02 -33.84
C THR A 337 -4.25 7.95 -34.08
N ASP A 338 -3.08 7.38 -34.30
CA ASP A 338 -1.89 8.10 -34.71
C ASP A 338 -2.06 8.62 -36.14
N VAL A 339 -1.72 9.90 -36.38
CA VAL A 339 -1.90 10.53 -37.69
C VAL A 339 -0.89 10.00 -38.71
N GLU A 340 0.30 9.58 -38.25
CA GLU A 340 1.38 9.11 -39.14
C GLU A 340 1.22 7.64 -39.50
N THR A 341 0.86 6.79 -38.54
CA THR A 341 0.76 5.33 -38.77
C THR A 341 -0.66 4.82 -38.97
N ASN A 342 -1.67 5.66 -38.74
CA ASN A 342 -3.10 5.30 -38.73
C ASN A 342 -3.43 4.14 -37.76
N GLU A 343 -2.58 3.89 -36.76
CA GLU A 343 -2.77 2.85 -35.75
C GLU A 343 -3.39 3.45 -34.48
N PRO A 344 -4.33 2.77 -33.81
CA PRO A 344 -4.84 3.19 -32.52
C PRO A 344 -3.75 3.05 -31.43
N ARG A 345 -3.47 4.13 -30.70
CA ARG A 345 -2.43 4.18 -29.65
C ARG A 345 -3.00 4.61 -28.29
N PRO A 346 -2.64 3.91 -27.19
CA PRO A 346 -3.07 4.29 -25.85
C PRO A 346 -2.52 5.66 -25.42
N HIS A 347 -3.41 6.55 -25.02
CA HIS A 347 -3.09 7.88 -24.53
C HIS A 347 -3.72 8.11 -23.14
N ILE A 348 -3.13 9.03 -22.38
CA ILE A 348 -3.69 9.53 -21.12
C ILE A 348 -3.98 11.02 -21.23
N LEU A 349 -5.13 11.44 -20.69
CA LEU A 349 -5.40 12.83 -20.38
C LEU A 349 -4.99 13.02 -18.91
N ALA A 350 -4.06 13.93 -18.63
CA ALA A 350 -3.47 14.08 -17.29
C ALA A 350 -3.35 15.55 -16.87
N ARG A 351 -3.22 15.81 -15.57
CA ARG A 351 -2.77 17.13 -15.09
C ARG A 351 -1.26 17.16 -14.95
N LYS A 352 -0.66 18.29 -15.34
CA LYS A 352 0.79 18.50 -15.35
C LYS A 352 1.31 18.90 -13.96
N PHE A 353 2.34 18.22 -13.51
CA PHE A 353 3.15 18.58 -12.34
C PHE A 353 4.60 18.68 -12.80
N VAL A 354 5.22 19.83 -12.57
CA VAL A 354 6.36 20.30 -13.36
C VAL A 354 7.62 20.44 -12.49
N PRO A 355 8.76 19.84 -12.87
CA PRO A 355 10.05 20.06 -12.21
C PRO A 355 10.65 21.43 -12.56
N GLU A 356 11.63 21.90 -11.79
CA GLU A 356 12.23 23.25 -11.91
C GLU A 356 12.67 23.60 -13.35
N ALA A 357 13.39 22.69 -14.02
CA ALA A 357 13.89 22.90 -15.37
C ALA A 357 12.77 23.12 -16.42
N GLU A 358 11.62 22.48 -16.24
CA GLU A 358 10.47 22.60 -17.14
C GLU A 358 9.58 23.80 -16.73
N LEU A 359 9.60 24.22 -15.46
CA LEU A 359 8.99 25.47 -15.01
C LEU A 359 9.70 26.68 -15.62
N PHE A 360 11.03 26.65 -15.73
CA PHE A 360 11.79 27.75 -16.33
C PHE A 360 11.62 27.87 -17.85
N ARG A 361 11.19 26.81 -18.53
CA ARG A 361 10.80 26.84 -19.94
C ARG A 361 9.38 27.39 -20.15
N ALA A 362 8.54 27.36 -19.12
CA ALA A 362 7.21 27.96 -19.19
C ALA A 362 7.30 29.49 -19.16
N GLU A 363 6.46 30.15 -19.94
CA GLU A 363 6.43 31.61 -20.06
C GLU A 363 6.22 32.27 -18.69
N GLY A 364 7.11 33.19 -18.31
CA GLY A 364 7.12 33.84 -16.99
C GLY A 364 7.42 32.92 -15.79
N GLY A 365 7.62 31.61 -16.00
CA GLY A 365 7.85 30.65 -14.91
C GLY A 365 9.16 30.90 -14.14
N LYS A 366 10.22 31.33 -14.85
CA LYS A 366 11.48 31.76 -14.24
C LYS A 366 11.31 33.02 -13.37
N GLU A 367 10.67 34.06 -13.90
CA GLU A 367 10.38 35.30 -13.14
C GLU A 367 9.51 35.05 -11.91
N ALA A 368 8.47 34.22 -12.05
CA ALA A 368 7.59 33.83 -10.97
C ALA A 368 8.33 33.09 -9.85
N HIS A 369 9.28 32.23 -10.23
CA HIS A 369 10.15 31.53 -9.30
C HIS A 369 11.11 32.48 -8.59
N GLU A 370 11.82 33.34 -9.33
CA GLU A 370 12.76 34.32 -8.78
C GLU A 370 12.04 35.27 -7.80
N ARG A 371 10.91 35.87 -8.19
CA ARG A 371 10.09 36.73 -7.31
C ARG A 371 9.61 35.99 -6.05
N PHE A 372 9.27 34.71 -6.16
CA PHE A 372 8.84 33.92 -5.00
C PHE A 372 10.01 33.59 -4.06
N PHE A 373 11.22 33.37 -4.57
CA PHE A 373 12.38 32.96 -3.78
C PHE A 373 13.35 34.09 -3.39
N GLU A 374 13.22 35.29 -3.96
CA GLU A 374 14.04 36.48 -3.68
C GLU A 374 14.31 36.68 -2.18
N LYS A 375 13.25 36.67 -1.36
CA LYS A 375 13.31 36.89 0.09
C LYS A 375 13.49 35.60 0.91
N LYS A 376 14.00 34.52 0.31
CA LYS A 376 14.12 33.19 0.94
C LYS A 376 15.55 32.66 0.94
N ARG A 377 15.87 31.87 1.99
CA ARG A 377 17.19 31.25 2.19
C ARG A 377 17.54 30.15 1.17
N SER A 378 16.53 29.52 0.57
CA SER A 378 16.70 28.55 -0.52
C SER A 378 16.24 29.20 -1.81
N LYS A 379 17.07 29.13 -2.87
CA LYS A 379 16.81 29.79 -4.17
C LYS A 379 16.32 28.83 -5.27
N SER A 380 16.21 27.53 -4.99
CA SER A 380 15.82 26.48 -5.92
C SER A 380 14.78 25.53 -5.32
N LEU A 381 14.21 24.67 -6.16
CA LEU A 381 13.40 23.53 -5.74
C LEU A 381 14.32 22.39 -5.25
N ALA A 382 13.73 21.40 -4.57
CA ALA A 382 14.44 20.17 -4.20
C ALA A 382 14.40 19.14 -5.34
N VAL A 383 15.35 18.20 -5.38
CA VAL A 383 15.50 17.21 -6.48
C VAL A 383 14.22 16.42 -6.76
N ASN A 384 13.46 16.05 -5.73
CA ASN A 384 12.18 15.32 -5.87
C ASN A 384 10.97 16.26 -5.65
N GLU A 385 11.10 17.55 -5.95
CA GLU A 385 10.02 18.53 -5.89
C GLU A 385 9.44 18.81 -7.28
N VAL A 386 8.11 18.87 -7.36
CA VAL A 386 7.40 19.37 -8.53
C VAL A 386 6.34 20.39 -8.13
N VAL A 387 5.95 21.22 -9.09
CA VAL A 387 4.97 22.30 -8.94
C VAL A 387 3.68 21.91 -9.66
N GLU A 388 2.53 22.02 -8.99
CA GLU A 388 1.21 21.86 -9.65
C GLU A 388 0.94 23.08 -10.52
N THR A 389 0.63 22.92 -11.80
CA THR A 389 0.35 24.05 -12.70
C THR A 389 -1.15 24.30 -12.91
N SER A 390 -1.55 25.54 -13.20
CA SER A 390 -2.93 25.89 -13.60
C SER A 390 -3.34 25.30 -14.95
N PHE A 391 -2.36 25.01 -15.83
CA PHE A 391 -2.59 24.48 -17.18
C PHE A 391 -3.67 23.39 -17.20
N ASN A 392 -4.59 23.54 -18.16
CA ASN A 392 -5.59 22.52 -18.46
C ASN A 392 -4.93 21.18 -18.78
N SER A 393 -5.69 20.10 -18.59
CA SER A 393 -5.18 18.74 -18.77
C SER A 393 -4.52 18.55 -20.13
N PHE A 394 -3.34 17.93 -20.14
CA PHE A 394 -2.56 17.65 -21.35
C PHE A 394 -2.66 16.17 -21.73
N VAL A 395 -2.51 15.88 -23.01
CA VAL A 395 -2.52 14.53 -23.56
C VAL A 395 -1.09 14.00 -23.64
N VAL A 396 -0.88 12.74 -23.27
CA VAL A 396 0.43 12.07 -23.29
C VAL A 396 0.28 10.67 -23.88
N ASP A 397 1.22 10.28 -24.74
CA ASP A 397 1.35 8.90 -25.21
C ASP A 397 1.78 7.99 -24.04
N ALA A 398 1.12 6.85 -23.86
CA ALA A 398 1.46 5.90 -22.82
C ALA A 398 2.90 5.35 -22.92
N ARG A 399 3.58 5.49 -24.06
CA ARG A 399 5.00 5.18 -24.28
C ARG A 399 5.94 6.07 -23.50
N ASP A 400 5.53 7.27 -23.10
CA ASP A 400 6.38 8.21 -22.35
C ASP A 400 6.29 8.06 -20.84
N ILE A 401 5.41 7.18 -20.36
CA ILE A 401 5.35 6.76 -18.97
C ILE A 401 6.61 5.94 -18.65
N GLU A 402 7.44 6.45 -17.75
CA GLU A 402 8.65 5.80 -17.28
C GLU A 402 8.39 4.93 -16.04
N THR A 403 7.64 5.44 -15.06
CA THR A 403 7.39 4.70 -13.81
C THR A 403 6.16 5.20 -13.06
N PHE A 404 5.69 4.41 -12.09
CA PHE A 404 4.64 4.80 -11.14
C PHE A 404 5.24 5.61 -9.98
N CYS A 405 4.58 6.72 -9.62
CA CYS A 405 5.01 7.59 -8.52
C CYS A 405 3.84 7.90 -7.55
N LYS A 406 4.17 8.46 -6.39
CA LYS A 406 3.22 8.96 -5.39
C LYS A 406 3.53 10.41 -5.08
N ILE A 407 2.54 11.29 -5.20
CA ILE A 407 2.66 12.68 -4.76
C ILE A 407 2.34 12.81 -3.27
N LYS A 408 3.17 13.56 -2.54
CA LYS A 408 2.93 14.02 -1.17
C LYS A 408 2.87 15.54 -1.14
N PHE A 409 1.73 16.08 -0.70
CA PHE A 409 1.57 17.51 -0.45
C PHE A 409 2.13 17.86 0.92
N VAL A 410 3.18 18.70 0.97
CA VAL A 410 3.90 19.02 2.21
C VAL A 410 4.22 20.51 2.35
N PRO A 411 4.19 21.10 3.56
CA PRO A 411 4.51 22.52 3.77
C PRO A 411 6.03 22.80 3.78
N ARG A 412 6.81 21.78 4.14
CA ARG A 412 8.27 21.74 4.15
C ARG A 412 8.69 20.38 3.61
N ILE A 413 9.68 20.36 2.73
CA ILE A 413 10.17 19.13 2.10
C ILE A 413 11.11 18.44 3.09
N PRO A 414 10.97 17.12 3.32
CA PRO A 414 11.91 16.39 4.17
C PRO A 414 13.32 16.43 3.55
N LYS A 415 14.36 16.37 4.40
CA LYS A 415 15.72 16.17 3.89
C LYS A 415 15.78 14.81 3.18
N PRO A 416 16.50 14.68 2.04
CA PRO A 416 16.60 13.41 1.34
C PRO A 416 17.36 12.40 2.20
N ASP A 417 16.69 11.33 2.63
CA ASP A 417 17.36 10.23 3.32
C ASP A 417 18.17 9.43 2.30
N PRO A 418 19.47 9.14 2.52
CA PRO A 418 20.31 8.38 1.58
C PRO A 418 19.72 7.02 1.20
N LYS A 419 18.96 6.39 2.11
CA LYS A 419 18.26 5.11 1.87
C LYS A 419 16.99 5.24 1.01
N SER A 420 16.40 6.44 0.93
CA SER A 420 15.20 6.71 0.13
C SER A 420 15.50 7.15 -1.32
N MET A 421 16.70 7.69 -1.58
CA MET A 421 17.12 8.08 -2.94
C MET A 421 17.19 6.91 -3.93
N LEU A 422 17.33 5.67 -3.46
CA LEU A 422 17.30 4.47 -4.30
C LEU A 422 15.90 4.11 -4.82
N VAL A 423 14.84 4.82 -4.40
CA VAL A 423 13.46 4.53 -4.78
C VAL A 423 12.72 5.84 -5.11
N TYR A 424 12.80 6.27 -6.38
CA TYR A 424 12.08 7.42 -6.96
C TYR A 424 10.54 7.22 -7.05
N LYS A 425 9.91 6.69 -6.00
CA LYS A 425 8.46 6.49 -5.93
C LYS A 425 7.72 7.60 -5.18
N GLU A 426 8.44 8.55 -4.58
CA GLU A 426 7.84 9.65 -3.81
C GLU A 426 8.32 11.01 -4.29
N VAL A 427 7.35 11.84 -4.69
CA VAL A 427 7.54 13.19 -5.21
C VAL A 427 6.76 14.18 -4.33
N TYR A 428 7.33 15.35 -4.08
CA TYR A 428 6.78 16.34 -3.15
C TYR A 428 6.23 17.56 -3.87
N VAL A 429 5.05 18.03 -3.42
CA VAL A 429 4.43 19.26 -3.92
C VAL A 429 4.18 20.22 -2.77
N ARG A 430 4.76 21.42 -2.84
CA ARG A 430 4.47 22.54 -1.91
C ARG A 430 3.96 23.80 -2.62
N LEU A 431 4.19 23.93 -3.93
CA LEU A 431 3.90 25.12 -4.74
C LEU A 431 2.85 24.84 -5.83
N TYR A 432 2.18 25.91 -6.22
CA TYR A 432 1.23 25.98 -7.33
C TYR A 432 1.69 27.12 -8.25
N PHE A 433 1.83 26.86 -9.54
CA PHE A 433 2.13 27.87 -10.55
C PHE A 433 0.88 28.18 -11.36
N ASP A 434 0.45 29.44 -11.35
CA ASP A 434 -0.55 29.93 -12.26
C ASP A 434 0.13 30.46 -13.53
N ALA A 435 -0.17 29.84 -14.67
CA ALA A 435 0.43 30.15 -15.95
C ALA A 435 -0.15 31.42 -16.60
N ASP A 436 -1.43 31.70 -16.38
CA ASP A 436 -2.11 32.86 -16.99
C ASP A 436 -1.63 34.15 -16.33
N GLU A 437 -1.55 34.17 -15.00
CA GLU A 437 -1.04 35.31 -14.24
C GLU A 437 0.44 35.22 -13.88
N LYS A 438 1.16 34.21 -14.38
CA LYS A 438 2.61 34.01 -14.23
C LYS A 438 3.08 34.16 -12.77
N VAL A 439 2.41 33.46 -11.85
CA VAL A 439 2.62 33.63 -10.40
C VAL A 439 2.75 32.29 -9.65
N LEU A 440 3.69 32.24 -8.70
CA LEU A 440 3.96 31.07 -7.87
C LEU A 440 3.38 31.26 -6.46
N LEU A 441 2.47 30.37 -6.07
CA LEU A 441 1.74 30.39 -4.80
C LEU A 441 2.04 29.15 -3.96
N ARG A 442 1.78 29.21 -2.65
CA ARG A 442 1.81 28.00 -1.79
C ARG A 442 0.58 27.14 -2.05
N ARG A 443 0.81 25.88 -2.45
CA ARG A 443 -0.23 24.85 -2.62
C ARG A 443 -0.73 24.29 -1.28
N VAL A 444 0.14 24.35 -0.26
CA VAL A 444 -0.05 23.78 1.08
C VAL A 444 0.19 24.88 2.13
N ASN A 445 -0.73 25.04 3.07
CA ASN A 445 -0.60 25.97 4.21
C ASN A 445 0.44 25.46 5.21
N MET A 446 0.93 26.33 6.11
CA MET A 446 1.96 25.96 7.10
C MET A 446 1.54 24.79 8.00
N ASP A 447 0.24 24.62 8.26
CA ASP A 447 -0.35 23.51 9.03
C ASP A 447 -0.41 22.17 8.26
N GLY A 448 0.17 22.11 7.06
CA GLY A 448 0.14 20.93 6.18
C GLY A 448 -1.19 20.71 5.44
N LYS A 449 -2.20 21.56 5.66
CA LYS A 449 -3.49 21.46 4.96
C LYS A 449 -3.38 21.96 3.51
N LEU A 450 -3.99 21.21 2.60
CA LEU A 450 -4.07 21.54 1.18
C LEU A 450 -4.97 22.77 0.96
N VAL A 451 -4.50 23.76 0.21
CA VAL A 451 -5.28 24.98 -0.10
C VAL A 451 -6.42 24.62 -1.08
N SER A 452 -7.62 25.16 -0.93
CA SER A 452 -8.68 24.92 -1.92
C SER A 452 -8.38 25.65 -3.24
N LYS A 453 -8.87 25.14 -4.37
CA LYS A 453 -8.73 25.84 -5.65
C LYS A 453 -9.37 27.24 -5.62
N SER A 454 -10.52 27.39 -4.94
CA SER A 454 -11.18 28.69 -4.76
C SER A 454 -10.30 29.73 -4.02
N ILE A 455 -9.49 29.31 -3.04
CA ILE A 455 -8.54 30.21 -2.36
C ILE A 455 -7.36 30.55 -3.28
N LEU A 456 -6.87 29.61 -4.09
CA LEU A 456 -5.84 29.88 -5.09
C LEU A 456 -6.34 30.89 -6.14
N THR A 457 -7.52 30.68 -6.71
CA THR A 457 -8.13 31.61 -7.69
C THR A 457 -8.33 33.02 -7.11
N ARG A 458 -8.72 33.16 -5.84
CA ARG A 458 -8.80 34.47 -5.18
C ARG A 458 -7.43 35.16 -5.11
N LYS A 459 -6.39 34.44 -4.66
CA LYS A 459 -5.01 34.96 -4.60
C LYS A 459 -4.43 35.33 -5.96
N VAL A 460 -4.75 34.55 -7.00
CA VAL A 460 -4.41 34.88 -8.39
C VAL A 460 -5.11 36.17 -8.83
N ALA A 461 -6.39 36.35 -8.49
CA ALA A 461 -7.13 37.58 -8.76
C ALA A 461 -6.66 38.78 -7.93
N ASP A 462 -6.13 38.57 -6.71
CA ASP A 462 -5.46 39.62 -5.91
C ASP A 462 -4.21 40.13 -6.64
N VAL A 463 -3.32 39.22 -7.05
CA VAL A 463 -2.09 39.55 -7.82
C VAL A 463 -2.42 40.23 -9.15
N ARG A 464 -3.47 39.79 -9.84
CA ARG A 464 -3.97 40.44 -11.06
C ARG A 464 -4.43 41.87 -10.81
N ARG A 465 -5.16 42.12 -9.72
CA ARG A 465 -5.59 43.46 -9.31
C ARG A 465 -4.39 44.35 -8.98
N GLU A 466 -3.44 43.85 -8.19
CA GLU A 466 -2.20 44.59 -7.86
C GLU A 466 -1.40 44.96 -9.11
N ARG A 467 -1.30 44.05 -10.11
CA ARG A 467 -0.63 44.37 -11.38
C ARG A 467 -1.37 45.46 -12.15
N LYS A 468 -2.69 45.34 -12.32
CA LYS A 468 -3.51 46.34 -13.01
C LYS A 468 -3.45 47.72 -12.33
N MET A 469 -3.43 47.76 -10.99
CA MET A 469 -3.24 49.02 -10.26
C MET A 469 -1.88 49.66 -10.58
N LYS A 470 -0.80 48.89 -10.63
CA LYS A 470 0.53 49.39 -11.01
C LYS A 470 0.63 49.82 -12.47
N GLU A 471 0.01 49.06 -13.38
CA GLU A 471 -0.09 49.44 -14.79
C GLU A 471 -0.85 50.77 -14.95
N TRP A 472 -1.96 50.93 -14.22
CA TRP A 472 -2.72 52.18 -14.17
C TRP A 472 -1.92 53.33 -13.54
N GLU A 473 -1.23 53.11 -12.42
CA GLU A 473 -0.33 54.11 -11.79
C GLU A 473 0.77 54.58 -12.76
N VAL A 474 1.34 53.67 -13.57
CA VAL A 474 2.35 54.01 -14.58
C VAL A 474 1.74 54.78 -15.75
N GLN A 475 0.55 54.38 -16.22
CA GLN A 475 -0.18 55.11 -17.28
C GLN A 475 -0.60 56.51 -16.82
N GLU A 476 -1.09 56.65 -15.58
CA GLU A 476 -1.48 57.92 -14.99
C GLU A 476 -0.26 58.85 -14.80
N LYS A 477 0.87 58.30 -14.35
CA LYS A 477 2.15 59.03 -14.28
C LYS A 477 2.64 59.50 -15.66
N ALA A 478 2.53 58.64 -16.68
CA ALA A 478 2.88 59.01 -18.05
C ALA A 478 1.93 60.09 -18.62
N ARG A 479 0.62 59.99 -18.34
CA ARG A 479 -0.37 61.01 -18.74
C ARG A 479 -0.06 62.38 -18.12
N LEU A 480 0.17 62.41 -16.80
CA LEU A 480 0.50 63.64 -16.07
C LEU A 480 1.84 64.25 -16.52
N ALA A 481 2.80 63.42 -16.95
CA ALA A 481 4.05 63.91 -17.53
C ALA A 481 3.83 64.58 -18.90
N ILE A 482 3.04 63.98 -19.79
CA ILE A 482 2.68 64.56 -21.10
C ILE A 482 1.85 65.84 -20.92
N GLU A 483 0.90 65.86 -19.97
CA GLU A 483 0.12 67.07 -19.65
C GLU A 483 1.03 68.20 -19.14
N ALA A 484 2.06 67.89 -18.34
CA ALA A 484 3.05 68.87 -17.89
C ALA A 484 3.96 69.37 -19.02
N GLU A 485 4.34 68.51 -19.97
CA GLU A 485 5.16 68.86 -21.14
C GLU A 485 4.39 69.75 -22.12
N GLN A 486 3.14 69.42 -22.44
CA GLN A 486 2.27 70.26 -23.27
C GLN A 486 2.04 71.66 -22.68
N VAL A 487 1.88 71.74 -21.35
CA VAL A 487 1.75 73.03 -20.64
C VAL A 487 3.10 73.75 -20.50
N ALA A 488 4.24 73.09 -20.74
CA ALA A 488 5.52 73.79 -20.93
C ALA A 488 5.63 74.37 -22.35
N GLU A 489 5.41 73.54 -23.39
CA GLU A 489 5.53 73.94 -24.81
C GLU A 489 4.59 75.09 -25.19
N MET A 490 3.32 75.06 -24.76
CA MET A 490 2.37 76.14 -25.07
C MET A 490 2.83 77.52 -24.57
N SER A 491 3.66 77.58 -23.51
CA SER A 491 4.17 78.85 -22.96
C SER A 491 5.38 79.39 -23.72
N GLU A 492 6.03 78.56 -24.54
CA GLU A 492 7.10 78.99 -25.44
C GLU A 492 6.54 79.47 -26.80
N SER A 493 5.25 79.21 -27.09
CA SER A 493 4.56 79.63 -28.32
C SER A 493 3.61 80.83 -28.18
N GLU A 494 3.19 81.19 -26.97
CA GLU A 494 2.25 82.30 -26.70
C GLU A 494 2.97 83.68 -26.51
N SER A 495 4.16 83.88 -27.10
CA SER A 495 4.97 85.09 -26.88
C SER A 495 4.84 86.21 -27.93
N ASP A 496 3.94 86.09 -28.92
CA ASP A 496 3.96 86.95 -30.13
C ASP A 496 2.61 87.57 -30.59
N ASP A 497 1.47 87.37 -29.91
CA ASP A 497 0.16 87.93 -30.32
C ASP A 497 -0.51 88.80 -29.22
N GLU A 498 -0.95 90.01 -29.58
CA GLU A 498 -1.46 91.05 -28.65
C GLU A 498 -2.79 90.69 -27.98
N ALA A 499 -2.76 90.23 -26.72
CA ALA A 499 -3.92 90.15 -25.82
C ALA A 499 -3.87 91.23 -24.71
N GLY A 500 -5.02 91.53 -24.09
CA GLY A 500 -5.14 92.58 -23.08
C GLY A 500 -4.59 92.17 -21.69
N PRO A 501 -3.89 93.06 -20.96
CA PRO A 501 -3.06 92.70 -19.80
C PRO A 501 -3.81 92.18 -18.56
N GLU A 502 -5.14 92.25 -18.52
CA GLU A 502 -5.94 91.75 -17.39
C GLU A 502 -6.35 90.28 -17.57
N GLU A 503 -6.86 89.88 -18.75
CA GLU A 503 -7.31 88.50 -19.03
C GLU A 503 -6.13 87.52 -19.14
N GLU A 504 -5.04 87.95 -19.77
CA GLU A 504 -3.80 87.17 -19.92
C GLU A 504 -3.25 86.75 -18.55
N SER A 505 -3.25 87.67 -17.58
CA SER A 505 -2.77 87.39 -16.22
C SER A 505 -3.70 86.46 -15.41
N GLU A 506 -4.99 86.35 -15.74
CA GLU A 506 -5.87 85.37 -15.09
C GLU A 506 -5.68 83.97 -15.69
N TYR A 507 -5.51 83.89 -17.01
CA TYR A 507 -5.21 82.65 -17.72
C TYR A 507 -3.89 82.04 -17.21
N GLU A 508 -2.80 82.82 -17.16
CA GLU A 508 -1.51 82.38 -16.61
C GLU A 508 -1.62 81.91 -15.15
N LYS A 509 -2.40 82.59 -14.31
CA LYS A 509 -2.61 82.19 -12.90
C LYS A 509 -3.35 80.85 -12.81
N GLN A 510 -4.41 80.64 -13.59
CA GLN A 510 -5.15 79.38 -13.61
C GLN A 510 -4.27 78.23 -14.14
N ARG A 511 -3.47 78.49 -15.17
CA ARG A 511 -2.48 77.58 -15.77
C ARG A 511 -1.40 77.19 -14.77
N ALA A 512 -0.79 78.16 -14.07
CA ALA A 512 0.19 77.91 -13.01
C ALA A 512 -0.40 77.14 -11.83
N GLN A 513 -1.65 77.41 -11.44
CA GLN A 513 -2.38 76.63 -10.42
C GLN A 513 -2.64 75.19 -10.87
N GLN A 514 -3.02 74.96 -12.13
CA GLN A 514 -3.21 73.62 -12.69
C GLN A 514 -1.89 72.82 -12.72
N VAL A 515 -0.78 73.46 -13.14
CA VAL A 515 0.56 72.85 -13.07
C VAL A 515 0.93 72.52 -11.63
N GLN A 516 0.76 73.44 -10.68
CA GLN A 516 1.03 73.17 -9.26
C GLN A 516 0.13 72.05 -8.68
N ALA A 517 -1.14 71.98 -9.08
CA ALA A 517 -2.04 70.91 -8.67
C ALA A 517 -1.61 69.55 -9.24
N ASN A 518 -1.14 69.49 -10.48
CA ASN A 518 -0.61 68.27 -11.09
C ASN A 518 0.74 67.86 -10.49
N LEU A 519 1.64 68.80 -10.22
CA LEU A 519 2.88 68.58 -9.46
C LEU A 519 2.60 68.05 -8.04
N GLN A 520 1.55 68.55 -7.38
CA GLN A 520 1.16 68.07 -6.06
C GLN A 520 0.59 66.65 -6.12
N LYS A 521 -0.29 66.33 -7.10
CA LYS A 521 -0.75 64.95 -7.34
C LYS A 521 0.41 63.98 -7.58
N LEU A 522 1.45 64.39 -8.31
CA LEU A 522 2.65 63.58 -8.54
C LEU A 522 3.45 63.34 -7.24
N LYS A 523 3.58 64.36 -6.38
CA LYS A 523 4.19 64.24 -5.04
C LYS A 523 3.40 63.32 -4.12
N ASP A 524 2.07 63.44 -4.11
CA ASP A 524 1.18 62.59 -3.32
C ASP A 524 1.21 61.12 -3.79
N LEU A 525 1.52 60.87 -5.07
CA LEU A 525 1.82 59.55 -5.65
C LEU A 525 3.27 59.07 -5.42
N GLY A 526 4.01 59.73 -4.52
CA GLY A 526 5.30 59.29 -4.01
C GLY A 526 6.49 59.53 -4.94
N LEU A 527 6.40 60.49 -5.86
CA LEU A 527 7.51 60.90 -6.73
C LEU A 527 7.85 62.38 -6.50
N SER A 528 9.14 62.71 -6.34
CA SER A 528 9.62 64.01 -6.79
C SER A 528 9.88 63.92 -8.30
N LEU A 529 9.64 65.02 -9.00
CA LEU A 529 10.34 65.30 -10.26
C LEU A 529 11.85 65.46 -9.99
#